data_AF-A0A3C0GJ76-F1
#
_entry.id   AF-A0A3C0GJ76-F1
#
_cell.length_a   1.000
_cell.length_b   1.000
_cell.length_c   1.000
_cell.angle_alpha   90.00
_cell.angle_beta   90.00
_cell.angle_gamma   90.00
#
_symmetry.space_group_name_H-M   'P 1'
#
loop_
_entity.id
_entity.type
_entity.pdbx_description
1 polymer ?
#
loop_
_entity_poly.entity_id
_entity_poly.type
_entity_poly.pdbx_seq_one_letter_code
_entity_poly.pdbx_strand_id
1 'polypeptide(L)' 'MKEVVIVSAVRTPIGSFMGGLSTIPAPKLGAIAIEGAL' A
#
# COMPACT_ATOMS: atom_id res chain seq x y z
N MET A 1 -4.98 29.18 9.42
CA MET A 1 -4.15 27.97 9.27
C MET A 1 -5.10 26.79 9.20
N LYS A 2 -4.91 25.83 8.28
CA LYS A 2 -5.70 24.59 8.27
C LYS A 2 -4.90 23.50 8.98
N GLU A 3 -5.50 22.83 9.95
CA GLU A 3 -4.87 21.68 10.59
C GLU A 3 -4.87 20.49 9.62
N VAL A 4 -3.70 19.89 9.44
CA VAL A 4 -3.50 18.71 8.61
C VAL A 4 -3.31 17.53 9.54
N VAL A 5 -4.16 16.50 9.37
CA VAL A 5 -4.15 15.29 10.20
C VAL A 5 -4.04 14.05 9.32
N ILE A 6 -3.43 13.00 9.87
CA ILE A 6 -3.39 11.67 9.25
C ILE A 6 -4.59 10.88 9.79
N VAL A 7 -5.52 10.52 8.91
CA VAL A 7 -6.76 9.80 9.28
C VAL A 7 -6.62 8.28 9.18
N SER A 8 -5.72 7.80 8.31
CA SER A 8 -5.46 6.38 8.10
C SER A 8 -4.01 6.16 7.63
N ALA A 9 -3.46 4.98 7.92
CA ALA A 9 -2.15 4.55 7.46
C ALA A 9 -2.13 3.03 7.33
N VAL A 10 -1.90 2.53 6.11
CA VAL A 10 -1.88 1.10 5.79
C VAL A 10 -0.73 0.77 4.84
N ARG A 11 -0.40 -0.52 4.73
CA ARG A 11 0.62 -1.03 3.82
C ARG A 11 0.30 -2.45 3.38
N THR A 12 0.83 -2.83 2.22
CA THR A 12 0.93 -4.24 1.85
C THR A 12 2.05 -4.93 2.65
N PRO A 13 2.04 -6.27 2.77
CA PRO A 13 3.19 -7.03 3.27
C PRO A 13 4.43 -6.80 2.40
N ILE A 14 5.62 -6.92 2.99
CA ILE A 14 6.87 -6.83 2.24
C ILE A 14 7.17 -8.21 1.66
N GLY A 15 7.22 -8.29 0.33
CA GLY A 15 7.62 -9.51 -0.37
C GLY A 15 9.14 -9.66 -0.43
N SER A 16 9.64 -10.87 -0.17
CA SER A 16 11.04 -11.21 -0.46
C SER A 16 11.30 -11.23 -1.97
N PHE A 17 12.56 -11.06 -2.37
CA PHE A 17 12.97 -11.17 -3.76
C PHE A 17 12.58 -12.55 -4.32
N MET A 18 11.94 -12.56 -5.50
CA MET A 18 11.34 -13.76 -6.10
C MET A 18 10.34 -14.52 -5.19
N GLY A 19 9.76 -13.87 -4.19
CA GLY A 19 8.81 -14.44 -3.25
C GLY A 19 7.34 -14.32 -3.69
N GLY A 20 6.41 -14.43 -2.74
CA GLY A 20 4.96 -14.53 -3.01
C GLY A 20 4.29 -13.34 -3.69
N LEU A 21 4.92 -12.16 -3.68
CA LEU A 21 4.41 -10.96 -4.38
C LEU A 21 5.11 -10.70 -5.73
N SER A 22 6.07 -11.54 -6.12
CA SER A 22 6.94 -11.30 -7.29
C SER A 22 6.21 -11.24 -8.62
N THR A 23 5.06 -11.90 -8.74
CA THR A 23 4.24 -11.92 -9.95
C THR A 23 3.22 -10.78 -10.00
N ILE A 24 3.11 -9.97 -8.93
CA ILE A 24 2.13 -8.89 -8.83
C ILE A 24 2.78 -7.57 -9.29
N PRO A 25 2.22 -6.88 -10.31
CA PRO A 25 2.72 -5.59 -10.74
C PRO A 25 2.64 -4.53 -9.63
N ALA A 26 3.66 -3.68 -9.53
CA ALA A 26 3.73 -2.63 -8.50
C ALA A 26 2.48 -1.70 -8.45
N PRO A 27 1.89 -1.26 -9.59
CA PRO A 27 0.69 -0.44 -9.55
C PRO A 27 -0.50 -1.14 -8.87
N LYS A 28 -0.61 -2.47 -8.99
CA LYS A 28 -1.67 -3.25 -8.34
C LYS A 28 -1.48 -3.29 -6.82
N LEU A 29 -0.24 -3.39 -6.34
CA LEU A 29 0.06 -3.30 -4.90
C LEU A 29 -0.29 -1.90 -4.35
N GLY A 30 -0.02 -0.84 -5.12
CA GLY A 30 -0.41 0.53 -4.78
C GLY A 30 -1.92 0.72 -4.73
N ALA A 31 -2.65 0.16 -5.70
CA ALA A 31 -4.11 0.20 -5.71
C ALA A 31 -4.72 -0.44 -4.45
N ILE A 32 -4.20 -1.60 -4.04
CA ILE A 32 -4.64 -2.29 -2.80
C ILE A 32 -4.34 -1.43 -1.56
N ALA A 33 -3.18 -0.76 -1.51
CA ALA A 33 -2.83 0.10 -0.39
C ALA A 33 -3.74 1.35 -0.30
N ILE A 34 -4.13 1.92 -1.44
CA ILE A 34 -5.09 3.04 -1.50
C ILE A 34 -6.47 2.55 -1.06
N GLU A 35 -6.94 1.42 -1.59
CA GLU A 35 -8.23 0.83 -1.23
C GLU A 35 -8.34 0.54 0.27
N GLY A 36 -7.28 0.03 0.90
CA GLY A 36 -7.27 -0.21 2.35
C GLY A 36 -7.16 1.05 3.21
N ALA A 37 -6.86 2.22 2.61
CA ALA A 37 -6.75 3.49 3.32
C ALA A 37 -8.05 4.32 3.26
N LEU A 38 -8.95 4.00 2.33
CA LEU A 38 -10.28 4.60 2.15
C LEU A 38 -11.29 4.00 3.12
#